data_AF-A0A8S0SCY1-F1
#
_entry.id   AF-A0A8S0SCY1-F1
#
_cell.length_a   1.000
_cell.length_b   1.000
_cell.length_c   1.000
_cell.angle_alpha   90.00
_cell.angle_beta   90.00
_cell.angle_gamma   90.00
#
_symmetry.space_group_name_H-M   'P 1'
#
loop_
_entity.id
_entity.type
_entity.pdbx_description
1 polymer ?
#
loop_
_entity_poly.entity_id
_entity_poly.type
_entity_poly.pdbx_seq_one_letter_code
_entity_poly.pdbx_strand_id
1 'polypeptide(L)'
;MQQLENTTPHFIRCIKPNSKQLPGTFEKGLVLEQLRCCGILEVVRISRSGYPTRMTHQEFTRRYGFLLPESNTCQDPLSTSVAIIQQFDILPEMYQVGYTKLYFRAGQIGVLEGVRKQVLQGTLEVQKCFRGHRARLYFHELKGGVLALQSFVRGNIARREYGGLLRLNEQVALKRIEEHVVQIQSVIRGWLARRHFSQLQNSKNINLCKWRQGRKSSEVKDLSQEMLPSVVEELQRRALMAEATLELKEKENASLKDQVHQFEVRWSEYEAKMKSMEDVWQRQMASLQMNLAAAKKSLGAENAMGLPGRDGSPSPCYYDSEDTSMGTQTPGGSTPMKFAHNGLELGVRQETNGGLNAVNPLLKEFEQRKQNFDDEARAIVESKSGQSPSLNAGEEFRKLKHRFEEWKKDYKVRLKEAKAKVHRLGNSEADKHRRTWWGKKSKKY
;
A
#
# COMPACT_ATOMS: atom_id res chain seq x y z
N MET A 1 -43.02 24.91 -19.55
CA MET A 1 -42.93 23.67 -20.37
C MET A 1 -41.49 23.32 -20.74
N GLN A 2 -40.68 24.26 -21.23
CA GLN A 2 -39.26 24.02 -21.58
C GLN A 2 -38.43 23.26 -20.53
N GLN A 3 -38.57 23.56 -19.24
CA GLN A 3 -37.84 22.81 -18.20
C GLN A 3 -38.26 21.33 -18.10
N LEU A 4 -39.54 21.01 -18.30
CA LEU A 4 -40.04 19.63 -18.29
C LEU A 4 -39.61 18.88 -19.55
N GLU A 5 -39.61 19.54 -20.70
CA GLU A 5 -39.20 18.97 -22.00
C GLU A 5 -37.73 18.54 -22.02
N ASN A 6 -36.88 19.16 -21.21
CA ASN A 6 -35.46 18.81 -21.07
C ASN A 6 -35.20 17.66 -20.08
N THR A 7 -36.24 17.08 -19.47
CA THR A 7 -36.13 16.00 -18.50
C THR A 7 -36.74 14.70 -19.02
N THR A 8 -36.50 13.58 -18.33
CA THR A 8 -37.25 12.35 -18.55
C THR A 8 -38.48 12.37 -17.64
N PRO A 9 -39.71 12.56 -18.16
CA PRO A 9 -40.89 12.72 -17.33
C PRO A 9 -41.34 11.39 -16.75
N HIS A 10 -41.71 11.42 -15.47
CA HIS A 10 -42.38 10.32 -14.79
C HIS A 10 -43.78 10.78 -14.39
N PHE A 11 -44.81 10.05 -14.81
CA PHE A 11 -46.20 10.43 -14.61
C PHE A 11 -46.83 9.61 -13.49
N ILE A 12 -47.41 10.30 -12.50
CA ILE A 12 -48.29 9.71 -11.47
C ILE A 12 -49.69 10.27 -11.70
N ARG A 13 -50.69 9.40 -11.84
CA ARG A 13 -52.10 9.77 -11.99
C ARG A 13 -52.86 9.38 -10.73
N CYS A 14 -53.31 10.38 -9.97
CA CYS A 14 -54.12 10.16 -8.78
C CYS A 14 -55.58 9.91 -9.18
N ILE A 15 -56.21 8.90 -8.58
CA ILE A 15 -57.61 8.53 -8.83
C ILE A 15 -58.39 8.60 -7.51
N LYS A 16 -59.50 9.33 -7.51
CA LYS A 16 -60.44 9.40 -6.38
C LYS A 16 -61.35 8.17 -6.41
N PRO A 17 -61.32 7.28 -5.40
CA PRO A 17 -62.05 6.02 -5.45
C PRO A 17 -63.55 6.16 -5.20
N ASN A 18 -63.99 7.16 -4.43
CA ASN A 18 -65.40 7.44 -4.18
C ASN A 18 -65.60 8.92 -3.82
N SER A 19 -66.81 9.42 -4.05
CA SER A 19 -67.21 10.81 -3.75
C SER A 19 -67.27 11.11 -2.25
N LYS A 20 -67.63 10.11 -1.42
CA LYS A 20 -67.92 10.20 0.02
C LYS A 20 -66.68 10.22 0.94
N GLN A 21 -65.47 10.13 0.39
CA GLN A 21 -64.21 10.07 1.14
C GLN A 21 -64.12 8.89 2.12
N LEU A 22 -64.81 7.78 1.83
CA LEU A 22 -64.81 6.60 2.68
C LEU A 22 -63.65 5.67 2.30
N PRO A 23 -62.90 5.13 3.28
CA PRO A 23 -61.89 4.10 3.00
C PRO A 23 -62.56 2.82 2.49
N GLY A 24 -61.85 2.07 1.63
CA GLY A 24 -62.30 0.77 1.11
C GLY A 24 -63.49 0.82 0.13
N THR A 25 -64.07 1.99 -0.13
CA THR A 25 -65.24 2.13 -1.02
C THR A 25 -64.79 2.52 -2.43
N PHE A 26 -65.25 1.78 -3.44
CA PHE A 26 -64.88 1.99 -4.85
C PHE A 26 -66.12 2.22 -5.72
N GLU A 27 -66.24 3.41 -6.28
CA GLU A 27 -67.33 3.84 -7.13
C GLU A 27 -66.94 3.70 -8.61
N LYS A 28 -67.39 2.62 -9.26
CA LYS A 28 -66.97 2.25 -10.62
C LYS A 28 -67.22 3.35 -11.65
N GLY A 29 -68.38 4.02 -11.59
CA GLY A 29 -68.75 5.07 -12.54
C GLY A 29 -67.81 6.27 -12.47
N LEU A 30 -67.61 6.80 -11.26
CA LEU A 30 -66.70 7.90 -10.98
C LEU A 30 -65.25 7.59 -11.41
N VAL A 31 -64.77 6.37 -11.10
CA VAL A 31 -63.40 5.97 -11.49
C VAL A 31 -63.29 5.81 -13.00
N LEU A 32 -64.28 5.20 -13.67
CA LEU A 32 -64.27 5.04 -15.12
C LEU A 32 -64.26 6.39 -15.84
N GLU A 33 -65.03 7.36 -15.37
CA GLU A 33 -65.03 8.72 -15.89
C GLU A 33 -63.66 9.38 -15.73
N GLN A 34 -63.03 9.27 -14.56
CA GLN A 34 -61.65 9.75 -14.35
C GLN A 34 -60.66 9.08 -15.31
N LEU A 35 -60.74 7.77 -15.51
CA LEU A 35 -59.84 7.05 -16.43
C LEU A 35 -59.98 7.53 -17.89
N ARG A 36 -61.20 7.92 -18.29
CA ARG A 36 -61.48 8.51 -19.61
C ARG A 36 -60.95 9.94 -19.70
N CYS A 37 -61.31 10.81 -18.76
CA CYS A 37 -60.89 12.21 -18.74
C CYS A 37 -59.38 12.38 -18.60
N CYS A 38 -58.71 11.52 -17.83
CA CYS A 38 -57.25 11.51 -17.71
C CYS A 38 -56.53 10.84 -18.90
N GLY A 39 -57.27 10.32 -19.89
CA GLY A 39 -56.71 9.69 -21.09
C GLY A 39 -55.97 8.37 -20.82
N ILE A 40 -56.17 7.74 -19.66
CA ILE A 40 -55.42 6.54 -19.26
C ILE A 40 -55.72 5.37 -20.21
N LEU A 41 -56.97 5.22 -20.63
CA LEU A 41 -57.37 4.17 -21.58
C LEU A 41 -56.65 4.32 -22.93
N GLU A 42 -56.51 5.56 -23.39
CA GLU A 42 -55.84 5.88 -24.65
C GLU A 42 -54.32 5.63 -24.55
N VAL A 43 -53.70 6.00 -23.43
CA VAL A 43 -52.29 5.70 -23.14
C VAL A 43 -52.04 4.19 -23.13
N VAL A 44 -52.91 3.40 -22.51
CA VAL A 44 -52.83 1.93 -22.51
C VAL A 44 -52.97 1.38 -23.94
N ARG A 45 -53.91 1.92 -24.72
CA ARG A 45 -54.13 1.52 -26.12
C ARG A 45 -52.88 1.76 -26.97
N ILE A 46 -52.31 2.97 -26.92
CA ILE A 46 -51.08 3.34 -27.64
C ILE A 46 -49.90 2.48 -27.18
N SER A 47 -49.79 2.21 -25.88
CA SER A 47 -48.69 1.40 -25.33
C SER A 47 -48.76 -0.06 -25.78
N ARG A 48 -49.98 -0.61 -25.97
CA ARG A 48 -50.19 -1.97 -26.47
C ARG A 48 -49.97 -2.10 -27.96
N SER A 49 -50.43 -1.13 -28.75
CA SER A 49 -50.28 -1.17 -30.21
C SER A 49 -48.88 -0.76 -30.66
N GLY A 50 -48.22 0.12 -29.93
CA GLY A 50 -46.91 0.66 -30.25
C GLY A 50 -45.73 -0.08 -29.62
N TYR A 51 -44.59 0.61 -29.63
CA TYR A 51 -43.31 0.13 -29.11
C TYR A 51 -42.81 1.07 -28.00
N PRO A 52 -43.20 0.81 -26.73
CA PRO A 52 -42.90 1.69 -25.61
C PRO A 52 -41.40 1.71 -25.27
N THR A 53 -40.66 0.62 -25.55
CA THR A 53 -39.22 0.56 -25.28
C THR A 53 -38.44 0.85 -26.55
N ARG A 54 -37.54 1.83 -26.47
CA ARG A 54 -36.75 2.31 -27.61
C ARG A 54 -35.30 2.47 -27.17
N MET A 55 -34.36 1.93 -27.93
CA MET A 55 -32.93 1.97 -27.61
C MET A 55 -32.13 2.16 -28.88
N THR A 56 -31.05 2.94 -28.82
CA THR A 56 -30.11 2.99 -29.96
C THR A 56 -29.39 1.65 -30.10
N HIS A 57 -28.92 1.33 -31.32
CA HIS A 57 -28.11 0.13 -31.54
C HIS A 57 -26.87 0.10 -30.65
N GLN A 58 -26.24 1.27 -30.42
CA GLN A 58 -25.07 1.38 -29.56
C GLN A 58 -25.40 1.06 -28.09
N GLU A 59 -26.49 1.61 -27.56
CA GLU A 59 -26.92 1.32 -26.18
C GLU A 59 -27.29 -0.14 -26.00
N PHE A 60 -28.01 -0.71 -26.96
CA PHE A 60 -28.43 -2.11 -26.93
C PHE A 60 -27.23 -3.06 -26.97
N THR A 61 -26.31 -2.85 -27.92
CA THR A 61 -25.08 -3.64 -28.03
C THR A 61 -24.17 -3.47 -26.82
N ARG A 62 -24.02 -2.27 -26.27
CA ARG A 62 -23.24 -2.08 -25.03
C ARG A 62 -23.86 -2.85 -23.85
N ARG A 63 -25.19 -2.92 -23.78
CA ARG A 63 -25.91 -3.49 -22.64
C ARG A 63 -26.05 -5.01 -22.71
N TYR A 64 -26.21 -5.57 -23.91
CA TYR A 64 -26.50 -6.99 -24.13
C TYR A 64 -25.49 -7.70 -25.02
N GLY A 65 -24.50 -6.99 -25.60
CA GLY A 65 -23.54 -7.57 -26.54
C GLY A 65 -22.70 -8.69 -25.96
N PHE A 66 -22.45 -8.69 -24.65
CA PHE A 66 -21.75 -9.79 -23.96
C PHE A 66 -22.57 -11.08 -23.84
N LEU A 67 -23.86 -11.06 -24.19
CA LEU A 67 -24.70 -12.24 -24.24
C LEU A 67 -24.46 -13.06 -25.52
N LEU A 68 -23.85 -12.47 -26.54
CA LEU A 68 -23.40 -13.17 -27.74
C LEU A 68 -22.10 -13.94 -27.44
N PRO A 69 -21.94 -15.16 -27.97
CA PRO A 69 -20.65 -15.81 -28.04
C PRO A 69 -19.64 -14.97 -28.87
N GLU A 70 -18.36 -15.04 -28.54
CA GLU A 70 -17.31 -14.26 -29.22
C GLU A 70 -17.22 -14.54 -30.74
N SER A 71 -17.72 -15.70 -31.20
CA SER A 71 -17.80 -16.04 -32.62
C SER A 71 -18.79 -15.17 -33.40
N ASN A 72 -19.79 -14.59 -32.73
CA ASN A 72 -20.90 -13.87 -33.34
C ASN A 72 -20.83 -12.36 -33.10
N THR A 73 -19.76 -11.87 -32.46
CA THR A 73 -19.55 -10.43 -32.25
C THR A 73 -19.14 -9.76 -33.56
N CYS A 74 -20.06 -9.02 -34.16
CA CYS A 74 -19.78 -8.13 -35.28
C CYS A 74 -19.19 -6.79 -34.78
N GLN A 75 -18.45 -6.08 -35.64
CA GLN A 75 -17.95 -4.73 -35.34
C GLN A 75 -19.06 -3.67 -35.39
N ASP A 76 -20.11 -3.94 -36.16
CA ASP A 76 -21.23 -3.04 -36.38
C ASP A 76 -22.32 -3.20 -35.29
N PRO A 77 -22.73 -2.10 -34.61
CA PRO A 77 -23.79 -2.14 -33.60
C PRO A 77 -25.16 -2.63 -34.09
N LEU A 78 -25.53 -2.36 -35.35
CA LEU A 78 -26.79 -2.80 -35.95
C LEU A 78 -26.79 -4.31 -36.15
N SER A 79 -25.78 -4.87 -36.82
CA SER A 79 -25.65 -6.33 -37.00
C SER A 79 -25.60 -7.05 -35.66
N THR A 80 -24.87 -6.50 -34.68
CA THR A 80 -24.80 -7.07 -33.33
C THR A 80 -26.16 -7.05 -32.65
N SER A 81 -26.93 -5.97 -32.81
CA SER A 81 -28.30 -5.88 -32.30
C SER A 81 -29.21 -6.95 -32.91
N VAL A 82 -29.14 -7.13 -34.23
CA VAL A 82 -29.94 -8.14 -34.95
C VAL A 82 -29.54 -9.55 -34.53
N ALA A 83 -28.25 -9.83 -34.39
CA ALA A 83 -27.74 -11.13 -33.95
C ALA A 83 -28.21 -11.48 -32.53
N ILE A 84 -28.24 -10.52 -31.60
CA ILE A 84 -28.81 -10.73 -30.25
C ILE A 84 -30.30 -11.07 -30.36
N ILE A 85 -31.08 -10.29 -31.12
CA ILE A 85 -32.53 -10.54 -31.25
C ILE A 85 -32.79 -11.95 -31.81
N GLN A 86 -32.01 -12.38 -32.81
CA GLN A 86 -32.10 -13.72 -33.39
C GLN A 86 -31.69 -14.82 -32.41
N GLN A 87 -30.60 -14.64 -31.64
CA GLN A 87 -30.15 -15.64 -30.66
C GLN A 87 -31.20 -15.88 -29.55
N PHE A 88 -31.96 -14.84 -29.18
CA PHE A 88 -32.98 -14.92 -28.14
C PHE A 88 -34.39 -15.19 -28.69
N ASP A 89 -34.51 -15.55 -29.97
CA ASP A 89 -35.76 -15.94 -30.64
C ASP A 89 -36.92 -14.94 -30.40
N ILE A 90 -36.61 -13.64 -30.38
CA ILE A 90 -37.66 -12.62 -30.24
C ILE A 90 -38.46 -12.59 -31.55
N LEU A 91 -39.75 -12.88 -31.47
CA LEU A 91 -40.64 -12.92 -32.64
C LEU A 91 -40.62 -11.57 -33.41
N PRO A 92 -40.57 -11.60 -34.76
CA PRO A 92 -40.54 -10.39 -35.59
C PRO A 92 -41.67 -9.37 -35.33
N GLU A 93 -42.82 -9.82 -34.82
CA GLU A 93 -43.97 -8.96 -34.49
C GLU A 93 -43.76 -8.13 -33.21
N MET A 94 -42.79 -8.53 -32.39
CA MET A 94 -42.55 -7.97 -31.06
C MET A 94 -41.45 -6.91 -31.06
N TYR A 95 -40.79 -6.69 -32.19
CA TYR A 95 -39.80 -5.63 -32.36
C TYR A 95 -39.85 -4.99 -33.75
N GLN A 96 -39.22 -3.83 -33.89
CA GLN A 96 -38.93 -3.19 -35.18
C GLN A 96 -37.51 -2.65 -35.16
N VAL A 97 -36.82 -2.78 -36.29
CA VAL A 97 -35.45 -2.31 -36.49
C VAL A 97 -35.52 -1.03 -37.32
N GLY A 98 -35.24 0.11 -36.70
CA GLY A 98 -35.04 1.36 -37.41
C GLY A 98 -33.58 1.55 -37.81
N TYR A 99 -33.28 2.64 -38.52
CA TYR A 99 -31.90 2.97 -38.93
C TYR A 99 -30.97 3.26 -37.74
N THR A 100 -31.48 3.86 -36.67
CA THR A 100 -30.68 4.30 -35.51
C THR A 100 -31.08 3.62 -34.20
N LYS A 101 -32.29 3.06 -34.15
CA LYS A 101 -32.92 2.59 -32.92
C LYS A 101 -33.70 1.30 -33.16
N LEU A 102 -33.70 0.47 -32.13
CA LEU A 102 -34.59 -0.67 -31.96
C LEU A 102 -35.83 -0.23 -31.19
N TYR A 103 -36.95 -0.85 -31.52
CA TYR A 103 -38.26 -0.62 -30.94
C TYR A 103 -38.81 -1.97 -30.48
N PHE A 104 -39.21 -2.08 -29.21
CA PHE A 104 -39.73 -3.31 -28.64
C PHE A 104 -41.13 -3.11 -28.05
N ARG A 105 -41.98 -4.12 -28.20
CA ARG A 105 -43.23 -4.22 -27.46
C ARG A 105 -42.96 -4.45 -25.97
N ALA A 106 -43.96 -4.17 -25.13
CA ALA A 106 -43.86 -4.35 -23.70
C ALA A 106 -43.48 -5.80 -23.33
N GLY A 107 -42.61 -5.96 -22.33
CA GLY A 107 -42.19 -7.26 -21.79
C GLY A 107 -40.97 -7.91 -22.46
N GLN A 108 -40.66 -7.60 -23.72
CA GLN A 108 -39.58 -8.29 -24.45
C GLN A 108 -38.19 -8.05 -23.87
N ILE A 109 -37.88 -6.81 -23.51
CA ILE A 109 -36.61 -6.46 -22.85
C ILE A 109 -36.46 -7.14 -21.48
N GLY A 110 -37.57 -7.48 -20.82
CA GLY A 110 -37.54 -8.17 -19.52
C GLY A 110 -36.85 -9.53 -19.59
N VAL A 111 -37.04 -10.26 -20.70
CA VAL A 111 -36.40 -11.58 -20.92
C VAL A 111 -34.88 -11.41 -21.03
N LEU A 112 -34.42 -10.46 -21.86
CA LEU A 112 -33.00 -10.12 -22.02
C LEU A 112 -32.37 -9.67 -20.68
N GLU A 113 -33.06 -8.84 -19.90
CA GLU A 113 -32.58 -8.43 -18.57
C GLU A 113 -32.52 -9.58 -17.57
N GLY A 114 -33.45 -10.54 -17.64
CA GLY A 114 -33.41 -11.75 -16.83
C GLY A 114 -32.14 -12.56 -17.06
N VAL A 115 -31.83 -12.85 -18.33
CA VAL A 115 -30.61 -13.58 -18.71
C VAL A 115 -29.36 -12.78 -18.34
N ARG A 116 -29.36 -11.47 -18.62
CA ARG A 116 -28.28 -10.55 -18.23
C ARG A 116 -28.01 -10.62 -16.73
N LYS A 117 -29.05 -10.58 -15.90
CA LYS A 117 -28.93 -10.68 -14.44
C LYS A 117 -28.34 -12.01 -14.01
N GLN A 118 -28.69 -13.10 -14.68
CA GLN A 118 -28.17 -14.43 -14.38
C GLN A 118 -26.68 -14.55 -14.74
N VAL A 119 -26.26 -14.06 -15.91
CA VAL A 119 -24.83 -14.01 -16.29
C VAL A 119 -24.03 -13.14 -15.32
N LEU A 120 -24.59 -12.00 -14.91
CA LEU A 120 -23.93 -11.13 -13.92
C LEU A 120 -23.77 -11.78 -12.54
N GLN A 121 -24.53 -12.83 -12.19
CA GLN A 121 -24.26 -13.62 -10.98
C GLN A 121 -22.88 -14.31 -11.03
N GLY A 122 -22.32 -14.57 -12.23
CA GLY A 122 -20.94 -15.05 -12.38
C GLY A 122 -19.89 -14.12 -11.77
N THR A 123 -20.23 -12.84 -11.55
CA THR A 123 -19.39 -11.90 -10.77
C THR A 123 -19.07 -12.45 -9.37
N LEU A 124 -19.97 -13.26 -8.78
CA LEU A 124 -19.74 -13.89 -7.48
C LEU A 124 -18.55 -14.85 -7.49
N GLU A 125 -18.32 -15.59 -8.58
CA GLU A 125 -17.14 -16.47 -8.70
C GLU A 125 -15.84 -15.67 -8.78
N VAL A 126 -15.84 -14.56 -9.53
CA VAL A 126 -14.70 -13.63 -9.57
C VAL A 126 -14.43 -13.07 -8.17
N GLN A 127 -15.47 -12.64 -7.46
CA GLN A 127 -15.35 -12.12 -6.09
C GLN A 127 -14.83 -13.18 -5.11
N LYS A 128 -15.31 -14.42 -5.20
CA LYS A 128 -14.85 -15.55 -4.38
C LYS A 128 -13.38 -15.84 -4.62
N CYS A 129 -12.93 -15.92 -5.87
CA CYS A 129 -11.53 -16.11 -6.23
C CYS A 129 -10.66 -14.96 -5.70
N PHE A 130 -11.09 -13.71 -5.86
CA PHE A 130 -10.37 -12.54 -5.37
C PHE A 130 -10.24 -12.53 -3.84
N ARG A 131 -11.34 -12.76 -3.11
CA ARG A 131 -11.33 -12.86 -1.63
C ARG A 131 -10.41 -13.97 -1.15
N GLY A 132 -10.46 -15.14 -1.79
CA GLY A 132 -9.58 -16.27 -1.48
C GLY A 132 -8.10 -15.96 -1.77
N HIS A 133 -7.80 -15.31 -2.89
CA HIS A 133 -6.43 -14.89 -3.21
C HIS A 133 -5.89 -13.91 -2.17
N ARG A 134 -6.68 -12.90 -1.79
CA ARG A 134 -6.29 -11.91 -0.79
C ARG A 134 -6.06 -12.54 0.59
N ALA A 135 -6.92 -13.48 1.01
CA ALA A 135 -6.74 -14.21 2.26
C ALA A 135 -5.46 -15.06 2.28
N ARG A 136 -5.13 -15.74 1.17
CA ARG A 136 -3.89 -16.51 1.06
C ARG A 136 -2.64 -15.64 1.10
N LEU A 137 -2.64 -14.49 0.41
CA LEU A 137 -1.53 -13.55 0.48
C LEU A 137 -1.27 -13.09 1.92
N TYR A 138 -2.33 -12.69 2.62
CA TYR A 138 -2.23 -12.28 4.02
C TYR A 138 -1.71 -13.40 4.93
N PHE A 139 -2.20 -14.63 4.75
CA PHE A 139 -1.71 -15.79 5.49
C PHE A 139 -0.22 -16.05 5.24
N HIS A 140 0.24 -15.96 3.98
CA HIS A 140 1.66 -16.16 3.66
C HIS A 140 2.55 -15.09 4.26
N GLU A 141 2.10 -13.83 4.27
CA GLU A 141 2.80 -12.72 4.93
C GLU A 141 2.95 -12.96 6.43
N LEU A 142 1.84 -13.26 7.12
CA LEU A 142 1.84 -13.57 8.54
C LEU A 142 2.73 -14.78 8.86
N LYS A 143 2.61 -15.87 8.08
CA LYS A 143 3.44 -17.07 8.25
C LYS A 143 4.93 -16.75 8.07
N GLY A 144 5.28 -15.91 7.10
CA GLY A 144 6.64 -15.42 6.91
C GLY A 144 7.18 -14.70 8.13
N GLY A 145 6.39 -13.77 8.69
CA GLY A 145 6.74 -13.05 9.93
C GLY A 145 6.93 -13.98 11.14
N VAL A 146 6.01 -14.93 11.34
CA VAL A 146 6.10 -15.90 12.44
C VAL A 146 7.34 -16.79 12.29
N LEU A 147 7.63 -17.31 11.10
CA LEU A 147 8.81 -18.14 10.86
C LEU A 147 10.11 -17.38 11.10
N ALA A 148 10.18 -16.11 10.70
CA ALA A 148 11.32 -15.25 10.98
C ALA A 148 11.51 -15.04 12.49
N LEU A 149 10.45 -14.70 13.23
CA LEU A 149 10.53 -14.54 14.68
C LEU A 149 10.98 -15.83 15.37
N GLN A 150 10.41 -16.97 14.98
CA GLN A 150 10.79 -18.28 15.52
C GLN A 150 12.27 -18.60 15.25
N SER A 151 12.82 -18.26 14.09
CA SER A 151 14.23 -18.49 13.79
C SER A 151 15.15 -17.62 14.64
N PHE A 152 14.80 -16.35 14.87
CA PHE A 152 15.53 -15.47 15.78
C PHE A 152 15.54 -15.98 17.22
N VAL A 153 14.38 -16.41 17.72
CA VAL A 153 14.26 -16.96 19.08
C VAL A 153 15.11 -18.22 19.24
N ARG A 154 14.99 -19.18 18.32
CA ARG A 154 15.82 -20.41 18.35
C ARG A 154 17.31 -20.09 18.29
N GLY A 155 17.72 -19.16 17.42
CA GLY A 155 19.11 -18.72 17.33
C GLY A 155 19.60 -18.03 18.61
N ASN A 156 18.75 -17.26 19.28
CA ASN A 156 19.11 -16.61 20.54
C ASN A 156 19.28 -17.61 21.68
N ILE A 157 18.42 -18.63 21.76
CA ILE A 157 18.56 -19.71 22.75
C ILE A 157 19.91 -20.42 22.56
N ALA A 158 20.24 -20.83 21.34
CA ALA A 158 21.51 -21.50 21.05
C ALA A 158 22.75 -20.64 21.41
N ARG A 159 22.72 -19.33 21.12
CA ARG A 159 23.80 -18.42 21.50
C ARG A 159 23.93 -18.27 23.02
N ARG A 160 22.81 -18.22 23.75
CA ARG A 160 22.82 -18.15 25.22
C ARG A 160 23.42 -19.42 25.84
N GLU A 161 23.05 -20.58 25.32
CA GLU A 161 23.62 -21.87 25.74
C GLU A 161 25.13 -21.94 25.49
N TYR A 162 25.56 -21.57 24.27
CA TYR A 162 26.99 -21.53 23.94
C TYR A 162 27.77 -20.54 24.83
N GLY A 163 27.21 -19.35 25.09
CA GLY A 163 27.81 -18.38 26.01
C GLY A 163 27.93 -18.91 27.43
N GLY A 164 26.96 -19.70 27.91
CA GLY A 164 27.04 -20.39 29.20
C GLY A 164 28.18 -21.42 29.23
N LEU A 165 28.33 -22.21 28.17
CA LEU A 165 29.39 -23.21 28.05
C LEU A 165 30.79 -22.57 27.97
N LEU A 166 30.93 -21.45 27.26
CA LEU A 166 32.18 -20.70 27.19
C LEU A 166 32.62 -20.17 28.56
N ARG A 167 31.69 -19.58 29.33
CA ARG A 167 31.96 -19.12 30.70
C ARG A 167 32.37 -20.27 31.63
N LEU A 168 31.76 -21.44 31.50
CA LEU A 168 32.15 -22.63 32.27
C LEU A 168 33.58 -23.06 31.92
N ASN A 169 33.92 -23.09 30.63
CA ASN A 169 35.27 -23.43 30.17
C ASN A 169 36.32 -22.43 30.67
N GLU A 170 36.02 -21.13 30.65
CA GLU A 170 36.89 -20.10 31.22
C GLU A 170 37.13 -20.32 32.72
N GLN A 171 36.08 -20.63 33.48
CA GLN A 171 36.21 -20.95 34.92
C GLN A 171 37.05 -22.20 35.17
N VAL A 172 36.88 -23.26 34.36
CA VAL A 172 37.68 -24.49 34.47
C VAL A 172 39.14 -24.20 34.10
N ALA A 173 39.40 -23.39 33.08
CA ALA A 173 40.76 -23.00 32.71
C ALA A 173 41.45 -22.19 33.82
N LEU A 174 40.74 -21.25 34.46
CA LEU A 174 41.26 -20.49 35.59
C LEU A 174 41.61 -21.40 36.78
N LYS A 175 40.74 -22.34 37.14
CA LYS A 175 41.02 -23.32 38.20
C LYS A 175 42.27 -24.16 37.91
N ARG A 176 42.45 -24.60 36.66
CA ARG A 176 43.67 -25.32 36.26
C ARG A 176 44.93 -24.47 36.41
N ILE A 177 44.87 -23.18 36.05
CA ILE A 177 45.99 -22.25 36.23
C ILE A 177 46.31 -22.12 37.72
N GLU A 178 45.31 -21.95 38.58
CA GLU A 178 45.50 -21.89 40.04
C GLU A 178 46.16 -23.16 40.58
N GLU A 179 45.69 -24.35 40.16
CA GLU A 179 46.29 -25.63 40.53
C GLU A 179 47.77 -25.72 40.12
N HIS A 180 48.10 -25.32 38.88
CA HIS A 180 49.48 -25.29 38.40
C HIS A 180 50.35 -24.29 39.17
N VAL A 181 49.82 -23.11 39.52
CA VAL A 181 50.52 -22.11 40.33
C VAL A 181 50.85 -22.68 41.71
N VAL A 182 49.91 -23.37 42.36
CA VAL A 182 50.13 -24.02 43.67
C VAL A 182 51.23 -25.09 43.57
N GLN A 183 51.22 -25.91 42.52
CA GLN A 183 52.27 -26.91 42.28
C GLN A 183 53.65 -26.26 42.14
N ILE A 184 53.79 -25.25 41.30
CA ILE A 184 55.06 -24.53 41.10
C ILE A 184 55.55 -23.92 42.42
N GLN A 185 54.66 -23.26 43.17
CA GLN A 185 55.00 -22.68 44.47
C GLN A 185 55.50 -23.75 45.46
N SER A 186 54.89 -24.93 45.48
CA SER A 186 55.31 -26.04 46.35
C SER A 186 56.73 -26.53 46.03
N VAL A 187 57.06 -26.63 44.74
CA VAL A 187 58.40 -27.02 44.26
C VAL A 187 59.43 -25.97 44.67
N ILE A 188 59.12 -24.69 44.49
CA ILE A 188 60.00 -23.57 44.88
C ILE A 188 60.23 -23.57 46.39
N ARG A 189 59.17 -23.68 47.20
CA ARG A 189 59.28 -23.76 48.68
C ARG A 189 60.16 -24.95 49.11
N GLY A 190 59.96 -26.12 48.50
CA GLY A 190 60.77 -27.30 48.76
C GLY A 190 62.25 -27.13 48.35
N TRP A 191 62.51 -26.49 47.21
CA TRP A 191 63.88 -26.20 46.76
C TRP A 191 64.59 -25.21 47.69
N LEU A 192 63.90 -24.14 48.13
CA LEU A 192 64.43 -23.17 49.08
C LEU A 192 64.77 -23.83 50.43
N ALA A 193 63.89 -24.68 50.96
CA ALA A 193 64.13 -25.40 52.21
C ALA A 193 65.34 -26.34 52.11
N ARG A 194 65.46 -27.10 51.01
CA ARG A 194 66.63 -27.97 50.75
C ARG A 194 67.91 -27.17 50.61
N ARG A 195 67.88 -26.04 49.90
CA ARG A 195 69.04 -25.13 49.76
C ARG A 195 69.48 -24.58 51.11
N HIS A 196 68.54 -24.15 51.94
CA HIS A 196 68.82 -23.66 53.29
C HIS A 196 69.43 -24.76 54.17
N PHE A 197 68.91 -25.99 54.09
CA PHE A 197 69.50 -27.14 54.78
C PHE A 197 70.91 -27.48 54.29
N SER A 198 71.15 -27.50 52.97
CA SER A 198 72.48 -27.68 52.39
C SER A 198 73.45 -26.57 52.81
N GLN A 199 73.00 -25.31 52.91
CA GLN A 199 73.81 -24.20 53.43
C GLN A 199 74.15 -24.38 54.91
N LEU A 200 73.20 -24.82 55.74
CA LEU A 200 73.45 -25.15 57.14
C LEU A 200 74.41 -26.33 57.29
N GLN A 201 74.28 -27.37 56.46
CA GLN A 201 75.17 -28.53 56.47
C GLN A 201 76.58 -28.17 55.97
N ASN A 202 76.69 -27.34 54.93
CA ASN A 202 77.96 -26.76 54.49
C ASN A 202 78.54 -25.82 55.54
N SER A 203 77.73 -25.04 56.25
CA SER A 203 78.19 -24.21 57.37
C SER A 203 78.67 -25.06 58.55
N LYS A 204 78.00 -26.16 58.86
CA LYS A 204 78.46 -27.16 59.85
C LYS A 204 79.74 -27.88 59.40
N ASN A 205 79.87 -28.26 58.14
CA ASN A 205 81.09 -28.83 57.57
C ASN A 205 82.23 -27.80 57.51
N ILE A 206 81.94 -26.53 57.22
CA ILE A 206 82.88 -25.41 57.30
C ILE A 206 83.25 -25.15 58.77
N ASN A 207 82.35 -25.31 59.73
CA ASN A 207 82.64 -25.18 61.16
C ASN A 207 83.43 -26.39 61.69
N LEU A 208 83.20 -27.59 61.14
CA LEU A 208 84.03 -28.79 61.38
C LEU A 208 85.44 -28.59 60.79
N CYS A 209 85.53 -27.93 59.63
CA CYS A 209 86.78 -27.50 59.00
C CYS A 209 87.34 -26.17 59.51
N LYS A 210 86.67 -25.45 60.44
CA LYS A 210 87.18 -24.22 61.08
C LYS A 210 87.71 -24.46 62.51
N TRP A 211 87.47 -25.65 63.06
CA TRP A 211 88.26 -26.17 64.19
C TRP A 211 89.62 -26.77 63.76
N ARG A 212 89.91 -26.78 62.45
CA ARG A 212 91.27 -26.84 61.89
C ARG A 212 91.49 -25.58 61.06
N GLN A 213 92.36 -24.68 61.53
CA GLN A 213 92.75 -23.42 60.88
C GLN A 213 91.77 -22.25 61.00
N GLY A 214 92.28 -21.20 61.67
CA GLY A 214 91.66 -19.90 61.79
C GLY A 214 91.96 -18.94 60.64
N ARG A 215 91.24 -17.81 60.71
CA ARG A 215 91.43 -16.51 60.01
C ARG A 215 91.41 -16.50 58.47
N LYS A 216 90.34 -15.91 57.91
CA LYS A 216 90.36 -14.53 57.36
C LYS A 216 88.95 -14.11 56.89
N SER A 217 88.71 -12.81 57.04
CA SER A 217 87.56 -12.01 56.59
C SER A 217 87.68 -11.69 55.08
N SER A 218 86.55 -11.61 54.34
CA SER A 218 86.17 -10.39 53.59
C SER A 218 84.85 -10.53 52.81
N GLU A 219 84.02 -9.50 52.95
CA GLU A 219 83.16 -8.82 51.96
C GLU A 219 82.07 -9.58 51.20
N VAL A 220 80.83 -9.30 51.60
CA VAL A 220 79.62 -9.43 50.77
C VAL A 220 79.50 -8.15 49.93
N LYS A 221 79.64 -8.28 48.61
CA LYS A 221 79.27 -7.24 47.65
C LYS A 221 77.89 -7.55 47.10
N ASP A 222 76.96 -6.65 47.41
CA ASP A 222 75.69 -6.44 46.71
C ASP A 222 75.97 -6.15 45.23
N LEU A 223 75.42 -6.96 44.33
CA LEU A 223 75.28 -6.63 42.90
C LEU A 223 73.89 -7.03 42.44
N SER A 224 72.92 -6.20 42.80
CA SER A 224 71.61 -6.13 42.16
C SER A 224 71.63 -5.00 41.13
N GLN A 225 72.33 -5.18 40.01
CA GLN A 225 72.15 -4.31 38.84
C GLN A 225 72.77 -4.99 37.61
N GLU A 226 71.92 -5.49 36.71
CA GLU A 226 72.07 -5.40 35.24
C GLU A 226 71.04 -6.32 34.56
N MET A 227 69.84 -5.78 34.31
CA MET A 227 69.04 -6.15 33.13
C MET A 227 67.99 -5.07 32.82
N LEU A 228 68.32 -4.28 31.78
CA LEU A 228 67.46 -3.65 30.76
C LEU A 228 66.59 -2.41 31.10
N PRO A 229 67.19 -1.20 31.04
CA PRO A 229 66.48 0.05 30.70
C PRO A 229 65.72 -0.04 29.36
N SER A 230 66.22 -0.84 28.41
CA SER A 230 65.66 -0.96 27.05
C SER A 230 64.28 -1.66 26.97
N VAL A 231 63.92 -2.54 27.93
CA VAL A 231 62.59 -3.19 27.95
C VAL A 231 61.55 -2.25 28.55
N VAL A 232 61.93 -1.44 29.53
CA VAL A 232 61.05 -0.44 30.15
C VAL A 232 60.71 0.67 29.14
N GLU A 233 61.70 1.13 28.37
CA GLU A 233 61.49 2.11 27.30
C GLU A 233 60.63 1.57 26.15
N GLU A 234 60.79 0.30 25.77
CA GLU A 234 59.93 -0.37 24.78
C GLU A 234 58.47 -0.48 25.26
N LEU A 235 58.26 -0.80 26.53
CA LEU A 235 56.92 -0.88 27.12
C LEU A 235 56.27 0.50 27.25
N GLN A 236 57.02 1.53 27.65
CA GLN A 236 56.54 2.91 27.67
C GLN A 236 56.14 3.41 26.28
N ARG A 237 56.92 3.07 25.24
CA ARG A 237 56.58 3.44 23.85
C ARG A 237 55.29 2.78 23.37
N ARG A 238 55.06 1.51 23.73
CA ARG A 238 53.82 0.80 23.39
C ARG A 238 52.61 1.34 24.16
N ALA A 239 52.80 1.73 25.42
CA ALA A 239 51.76 2.38 26.22
C ALA A 239 51.34 3.71 25.59
N LEU A 240 52.31 4.57 25.22
CA LEU A 240 52.02 5.85 24.54
C LEU A 240 51.34 5.68 23.18
N MET A 241 51.74 4.69 22.38
CA MET A 241 51.08 4.39 21.12
C MET A 241 49.64 3.89 21.34
N ALA A 242 49.40 3.08 22.37
CA ALA A 242 48.06 2.61 22.74
C ALA A 242 47.16 3.78 23.21
N GLU A 243 47.70 4.69 24.03
CA GLU A 243 47.01 5.90 24.48
C GLU A 243 46.64 6.81 23.30
N ALA A 244 47.57 7.07 22.37
CA ALA A 244 47.29 7.85 21.17
C ALA A 244 46.21 7.22 20.28
N THR A 245 46.19 5.89 20.16
CA THR A 245 45.13 5.20 19.42
C THR A 245 43.77 5.27 20.11
N LEU A 246 43.74 5.24 21.44
CA LEU A 246 42.51 5.41 22.22
C LEU A 246 41.93 6.80 22.04
N GLU A 247 42.75 7.86 22.15
CA GLU A 247 42.29 9.23 21.94
C GLU A 247 41.69 9.45 20.53
N LEU A 248 42.29 8.84 19.50
CA LEU A 248 41.75 8.91 18.14
C LEU A 248 40.38 8.23 18.07
N LYS A 249 40.23 7.05 18.69
CA LYS A 249 38.97 6.32 18.73
C LYS A 249 37.90 7.04 19.54
N GLU A 250 38.26 7.73 20.61
CA GLU A 250 37.35 8.57 21.38
C GLU A 250 36.82 9.75 20.55
N LYS A 251 37.68 10.41 19.75
CA LYS A 251 37.27 11.47 18.81
C LYS A 251 36.34 10.95 17.72
N GLU A 252 36.63 9.79 17.13
CA GLU A 252 35.74 9.14 16.17
C GLU A 252 34.38 8.80 16.79
N ASN A 253 34.38 8.28 18.02
CA ASN A 253 33.15 7.92 18.74
C ASN A 253 32.32 9.17 19.09
N ALA A 254 32.97 10.29 19.46
CA ALA A 254 32.29 11.58 19.64
C ALA A 254 31.63 12.06 18.33
N SER A 255 32.35 12.02 17.20
CA SER A 255 31.80 12.41 15.89
C SER A 255 30.62 11.54 15.45
N LEU A 256 30.66 10.23 15.73
CA LEU A 256 29.56 9.31 15.44
C LEU A 256 28.33 9.59 16.31
N LYS A 257 28.53 9.92 17.60
CA LYS A 257 27.45 10.33 18.50
C LYS A 257 26.76 11.60 18.01
N ASP A 258 27.53 12.58 17.54
CA ASP A 258 26.97 13.81 16.97
C ASP A 258 26.15 13.53 15.70
N GLN A 259 26.60 12.63 14.83
CA GLN A 259 25.82 12.23 13.65
C GLN A 259 24.51 11.54 14.03
N VAL A 260 24.55 10.62 15.01
CA VAL A 260 23.34 9.95 15.51
C VAL A 260 22.36 10.98 16.07
N HIS A 261 22.84 11.93 16.88
CA HIS A 261 22.01 12.99 17.42
C HIS A 261 21.37 13.85 16.30
N GLN A 262 22.11 14.19 15.25
CA GLN A 262 21.56 14.89 14.08
C GLN A 262 20.49 14.10 13.33
N PHE A 263 20.60 12.76 13.27
CA PHE A 263 19.56 11.92 12.69
C PHE A 263 18.32 11.85 13.57
N GLU A 264 18.49 11.80 14.89
CA GLU A 264 17.40 11.70 15.87
C GLU A 264 16.58 13.01 15.94
N VAL A 265 17.24 14.17 15.87
CA VAL A 265 16.57 15.47 15.75
C VAL A 265 15.79 15.55 14.43
N ARG A 266 16.41 15.20 13.30
CA ARG A 266 15.72 15.18 11.99
C ARG A 266 14.54 14.22 11.99
N TRP A 267 14.67 13.06 12.60
CA TRP A 267 13.59 12.09 12.72
C TRP A 267 12.41 12.67 13.49
N SER A 268 12.68 13.34 14.62
CA SER A 268 11.67 14.01 15.43
C SER A 268 10.93 15.13 14.66
N GLU A 269 11.65 15.89 13.82
CA GLU A 269 11.05 16.89 12.94
C GLU A 269 10.13 16.27 11.87
N TYR A 270 10.52 15.13 11.29
CA TYR A 270 9.67 14.41 10.34
C TYR A 270 8.43 13.84 11.01
N GLU A 271 8.57 13.29 12.21
CA GLU A 271 7.44 12.78 12.99
C GLU A 271 6.44 13.89 13.33
N ALA A 272 6.92 15.06 13.76
CA ALA A 272 6.08 16.23 14.01
C ALA A 272 5.35 16.71 12.75
N LYS A 273 6.02 16.74 11.58
CA LYS A 273 5.41 17.09 10.29
C LYS A 273 4.34 16.08 9.88
N MET A 274 4.60 14.78 10.05
CA MET A 274 3.62 13.73 9.76
C MET A 274 2.38 13.85 10.64
N LYS A 275 2.55 14.11 11.93
CA LYS A 275 1.44 14.30 12.88
C LYS A 275 0.60 15.54 12.55
N SER A 276 1.25 16.65 12.19
CA SER A 276 0.55 17.86 11.73
C SER A 276 -0.25 17.63 10.44
N MET A 277 0.32 16.88 9.48
CA MET A 277 -0.36 16.51 8.24
C MET A 277 -1.58 15.61 8.51
N GLU A 278 -1.45 14.65 9.42
CA GLU A 278 -2.53 13.77 9.85
C GLU A 278 -3.66 14.56 10.51
N ASP A 279 -3.35 15.50 11.41
CA ASP A 279 -4.33 16.37 12.05
C ASP A 279 -5.12 17.21 11.02
N VAL A 280 -4.43 17.76 10.01
CA VAL A 280 -5.09 18.51 8.92
C VAL A 280 -6.02 17.60 8.12
N TRP A 281 -5.57 16.39 7.78
CA TRP A 281 -6.38 15.42 7.06
C TRP A 281 -7.62 14.98 7.86
N GLN A 282 -7.47 14.73 9.16
CA GLN A 282 -8.58 14.39 10.04
C GLN A 282 -9.60 15.53 10.13
N ARG A 283 -9.15 16.79 10.26
CA ARG A 283 -10.04 17.97 10.25
C ARG A 283 -10.81 18.10 8.93
N GLN A 284 -10.14 17.88 7.79
CA GLN A 284 -10.80 17.89 6.48
C GLN A 284 -11.84 16.76 6.35
N MET A 285 -11.51 15.56 6.82
CA MET A 285 -12.43 14.42 6.80
C MET A 285 -13.66 14.67 7.67
N ALA A 286 -13.47 15.22 8.87
CA ALA A 286 -14.56 15.59 9.77
C ALA A 286 -15.46 16.68 9.15
N SER A 287 -14.87 17.69 8.51
CA SER A 287 -15.62 18.75 7.80
C SER A 287 -16.47 18.18 6.65
N LEU A 288 -15.90 17.27 5.85
CA LEU A 288 -16.65 16.59 4.77
C LEU A 288 -17.79 15.74 5.32
N GLN A 289 -17.58 15.03 6.43
CA GLN A 289 -18.63 14.26 7.09
C GLN A 289 -19.74 15.17 7.64
N MET A 290 -19.40 16.31 8.26
CA MET A 290 -20.36 17.29 8.73
C MET A 290 -21.18 17.89 7.58
N ASN A 291 -20.53 18.25 6.46
CA ASN A 291 -21.20 18.77 5.27
C ASN A 291 -22.14 17.74 4.63
N LEU A 292 -21.73 16.47 4.58
CA LEU A 292 -22.58 15.37 4.13
C LEU A 292 -23.78 15.16 5.07
N ALA A 293 -23.58 15.24 6.38
CA ALA A 293 -24.66 15.15 7.36
C ALA A 293 -25.64 16.33 7.25
N ALA A 294 -25.14 17.55 7.06
CA ALA A 294 -25.95 18.74 6.82
C ALA A 294 -26.77 18.64 5.52
N ALA A 295 -26.16 18.18 4.43
CA ALA A 295 -26.85 17.95 3.16
C ALA A 295 -27.92 16.85 3.26
N LYS A 296 -27.66 15.79 4.03
CA LYS A 296 -28.68 14.77 4.33
C LYS A 296 -29.83 15.35 5.17
N LYS A 297 -29.53 16.24 6.12
CA LYS A 297 -30.54 16.87 6.97
C LYS A 297 -31.38 17.89 6.19
N SER A 298 -30.82 18.62 5.23
CA SER A 298 -31.60 19.50 4.34
C SER A 298 -32.50 18.68 3.40
N LEU A 299 -32.01 17.56 2.87
CA LEU A 299 -32.83 16.60 2.11
C LEU A 299 -33.92 15.92 2.96
N GLY A 300 -33.69 15.77 4.27
CA GLY A 300 -34.68 15.28 5.22
C GLY A 300 -35.70 16.33 5.66
N ALA A 301 -35.29 17.61 5.77
CA ALA A 301 -36.14 18.72 6.16
C ALA A 301 -37.16 19.09 5.07
N GLU A 302 -36.83 18.90 3.78
CA GLU A 302 -37.81 19.07 2.69
C GLU A 302 -38.90 17.98 2.70
N ASN A 303 -38.67 16.84 3.36
CA ASN A 303 -39.66 15.77 3.50
C ASN A 303 -40.53 15.91 4.77
N ALA A 304 -40.25 16.88 5.65
CA ALA A 304 -40.95 17.06 6.93
C ALA A 304 -42.02 18.17 6.91
N MET A 305 -42.29 18.78 5.76
CA MET A 305 -43.28 19.85 5.62
C MET A 305 -44.50 19.32 4.83
N GLY A 306 -45.25 18.42 5.46
CA GLY A 306 -46.42 17.77 4.88
C GLY A 306 -47.30 17.02 5.90
N LEU A 307 -48.11 17.79 6.65
CA LEU A 307 -49.34 17.46 7.42
C LEU A 307 -49.28 16.62 8.73
N PRO A 308 -50.09 17.00 9.77
CA PRO A 308 -50.09 16.39 11.10
C PRO A 308 -51.30 15.47 11.42
N GLY A 309 -51.13 14.56 12.39
CA GLY A 309 -52.17 14.16 13.36
C GLY A 309 -52.84 12.78 13.23
N ARG A 310 -52.51 11.86 14.16
CA ARG A 310 -53.38 11.37 15.27
C ARG A 310 -53.25 9.86 15.61
N ASP A 311 -52.61 9.61 16.76
CA ASP A 311 -52.82 8.69 17.89
C ASP A 311 -53.64 7.37 17.82
N GLY A 312 -53.04 6.32 18.41
CA GLY A 312 -53.62 5.53 19.52
C GLY A 312 -53.94 4.03 19.26
N SER A 313 -53.01 3.07 19.43
CA SER A 313 -52.79 2.21 20.63
C SER A 313 -53.52 0.83 20.60
N PRO A 314 -53.26 -0.15 21.50
CA PRO A 314 -51.99 -0.85 21.79
C PRO A 314 -52.14 -2.40 21.94
N SER A 315 -51.06 -3.19 21.90
CA SER A 315 -50.99 -4.44 22.71
C SER A 315 -49.59 -5.08 22.81
N PRO A 316 -49.29 -5.80 23.90
CA PRO A 316 -47.94 -5.96 24.44
C PRO A 316 -47.39 -7.40 24.30
N CYS A 317 -46.06 -7.55 24.35
CA CYS A 317 -45.45 -8.67 25.06
C CYS A 317 -44.06 -8.30 25.54
N TYR A 318 -43.95 -8.35 26.86
CA TYR A 318 -42.78 -8.21 27.70
C TYR A 318 -42.21 -9.63 27.89
N TYR A 319 -40.91 -9.82 27.69
CA TYR A 319 -40.12 -10.64 28.62
C TYR A 319 -38.69 -10.14 28.60
N ASP A 320 -38.22 -9.92 29.81
CA ASP A 320 -37.05 -9.20 30.24
C ASP A 320 -35.91 -10.20 30.52
N SER A 321 -34.66 -9.80 30.30
CA SER A 321 -33.49 -10.31 31.02
C SER A 321 -32.25 -9.51 30.62
N GLU A 322 -31.74 -8.78 31.60
CA GLU A 322 -30.56 -7.93 31.52
C GLU A 322 -29.23 -8.69 31.44
N ASP A 323 -28.23 -7.92 30.98
CA ASP A 323 -26.79 -7.95 31.28
C ASP A 323 -25.93 -9.14 30.86
N THR A 324 -25.05 -8.89 29.88
CA THR A 324 -23.58 -8.90 30.07
C THR A 324 -22.87 -8.29 28.84
N SER A 325 -22.14 -7.20 29.09
CA SER A 325 -20.86 -6.79 28.49
C SER A 325 -20.34 -7.58 27.26
N MET A 326 -20.12 -6.88 26.13
CA MET A 326 -18.84 -6.77 25.39
C MET A 326 -19.06 -6.38 23.91
N GLY A 327 -18.39 -5.29 23.48
CA GLY A 327 -17.72 -5.25 22.17
C GLY A 327 -18.55 -4.88 20.93
N THR A 328 -18.45 -3.62 20.55
CA THR A 328 -18.81 -3.06 19.23
C THR A 328 -18.09 -3.78 18.09
N GLN A 329 -18.83 -4.42 17.17
CA GLN A 329 -18.33 -4.74 15.82
C GLN A 329 -19.41 -4.51 14.77
N THR A 330 -19.19 -3.49 13.93
CA THR A 330 -19.91 -3.27 12.66
C THR A 330 -19.00 -3.68 11.50
N PRO A 331 -19.55 -4.24 10.40
CA PRO A 331 -18.78 -4.90 9.35
C PRO A 331 -18.26 -3.95 8.28
N GLY A 332 -17.06 -4.23 7.79
CA GLY A 332 -16.32 -3.42 6.83
C GLY A 332 -16.93 -3.35 5.43
N GLY A 333 -17.18 -2.11 4.98
CA GLY A 333 -17.41 -1.73 3.60
C GLY A 333 -16.13 -1.17 2.97
N SER A 334 -15.70 -1.82 1.89
CA SER A 334 -14.56 -1.49 1.04
C SER A 334 -14.77 -0.24 0.19
N THR A 335 -13.76 0.62 0.05
CA THR A 335 -13.53 1.48 -1.14
C THR A 335 -12.02 1.78 -1.29
N PRO A 336 -11.45 1.85 -2.51
CA PRO A 336 -10.03 1.64 -2.79
C PRO A 336 -9.21 2.95 -2.87
N MET A 337 -8.03 2.94 -2.27
CA MET A 337 -7.06 4.04 -2.35
C MET A 337 -6.22 3.92 -3.63
N LYS A 338 -6.34 4.96 -4.47
CA LYS A 338 -5.46 5.26 -5.59
C LYS A 338 -4.16 5.84 -5.04
N PHE A 339 -3.03 5.27 -5.45
CA PHE A 339 -1.71 5.84 -5.27
C PHE A 339 -1.56 7.12 -6.12
N ALA A 340 -1.11 8.20 -5.49
CA ALA A 340 -0.47 9.32 -6.16
C ALA A 340 0.94 9.48 -5.56
N HIS A 341 1.90 9.60 -6.47
CA HIS A 341 3.33 9.71 -6.24
C HIS A 341 3.78 11.12 -5.83
N ASN A 342 4.86 11.15 -5.02
CA ASN A 342 6.03 12.07 -4.99
C ASN A 342 6.34 12.42 -3.52
N GLY A 343 7.51 12.19 -2.93
CA GLY A 343 8.81 11.70 -3.37
C GLY A 343 9.88 12.41 -2.52
N LEU A 344 10.81 11.69 -1.87
CA LEU A 344 12.17 12.17 -1.62
C LEU A 344 13.11 11.06 -1.13
N GLU A 345 14.36 11.17 -1.60
CA GLU A 345 15.47 10.22 -1.56
C GLU A 345 16.13 10.06 -0.17
N LEU A 346 16.70 8.89 0.12
CA LEU A 346 18.16 8.68 0.10
C LEU A 346 18.53 7.21 0.34
N GLY A 347 19.42 6.67 -0.50
CA GLY A 347 19.99 5.34 -0.34
C GLY A 347 20.80 4.96 -1.56
N VAL A 348 22.01 5.52 -1.67
CA VAL A 348 22.95 5.26 -2.78
C VAL A 348 23.31 3.78 -2.79
N ARG A 349 22.66 3.05 -3.70
CA ARG A 349 23.20 1.82 -4.30
C ARG A 349 23.26 2.07 -5.79
N GLN A 350 24.48 2.23 -6.27
CA GLN A 350 24.82 2.61 -7.62
C GLN A 350 24.48 1.48 -8.59
N GLU A 351 23.31 1.52 -9.24
CA GLU A 351 22.96 0.66 -10.38
C GLU A 351 21.70 1.17 -11.13
N THR A 352 21.78 1.25 -12.48
CA THR A 352 20.69 1.46 -13.47
C THR A 352 20.23 2.89 -13.88
N ASN A 353 21.16 3.75 -14.30
CA ASN A 353 20.84 5.07 -14.91
C ASN A 353 20.24 5.04 -16.35
N GLY A 354 19.87 3.88 -16.90
CA GLY A 354 19.41 3.77 -18.30
C GLY A 354 17.94 4.11 -18.52
N GLY A 355 17.06 3.81 -17.56
CA GLY A 355 15.60 3.92 -17.73
C GLY A 355 15.02 5.30 -17.41
N LEU A 356 15.54 5.98 -16.38
CA LEU A 356 15.09 7.31 -15.96
C LEU A 356 15.42 8.41 -16.98
N ASN A 357 16.51 8.25 -17.73
CA ASN A 357 16.94 9.22 -18.74
C ASN A 357 16.01 9.33 -19.95
N ALA A 358 15.19 8.31 -20.23
CA ALA A 358 14.24 8.34 -21.36
C ALA A 358 12.89 9.00 -21.01
N VAL A 359 12.50 8.99 -19.73
CA VAL A 359 11.16 9.44 -19.28
C VAL A 359 11.17 10.89 -18.79
N ASN A 360 12.25 11.33 -18.15
CA ASN A 360 12.41 12.71 -17.67
C ASN A 360 12.25 13.79 -18.78
N PRO A 361 12.77 13.60 -20.00
CA PRO A 361 12.58 14.57 -21.08
C PRO A 361 11.12 14.70 -21.53
N LEU A 362 10.38 13.59 -21.62
CA LEU A 362 8.96 13.59 -22.01
C LEU A 362 8.07 14.24 -20.94
N LEU A 363 8.42 14.12 -19.66
CA LEU A 363 7.71 14.79 -18.57
C LEU A 363 7.91 16.31 -18.62
N LYS A 364 9.14 16.76 -18.87
CA LYS A 364 9.46 18.19 -19.06
C LYS A 364 8.76 18.76 -20.30
N GLU A 365 8.75 18.03 -21.41
CA GLU A 365 8.04 18.43 -22.63
C GLU A 365 6.52 18.56 -22.39
N PHE A 366 5.92 17.68 -21.58
CA PHE A 366 4.50 17.73 -21.25
C PHE A 366 4.14 18.99 -20.47
N GLU A 367 4.87 19.31 -19.40
CA GLU A 367 4.64 20.52 -18.61
C GLU A 367 4.83 21.78 -19.46
N GLN A 368 5.88 21.82 -20.29
CA GLN A 368 6.12 22.96 -21.17
C GLN A 368 5.02 23.14 -22.23
N ARG A 369 4.59 22.06 -22.89
CA ARG A 369 3.53 22.12 -23.90
C ARG A 369 2.18 22.47 -23.30
N LYS A 370 1.87 21.95 -22.11
CA LYS A 370 0.66 22.31 -21.36
C LYS A 370 0.63 23.80 -21.06
N GLN A 371 1.73 24.35 -20.54
CA GLN A 371 1.85 25.78 -20.27
C GLN A 371 1.65 26.62 -21.53
N ASN A 372 2.27 26.23 -22.66
CA ASN A 372 2.10 26.94 -23.93
C ASN A 372 0.64 26.92 -24.44
N PHE A 373 -0.07 25.80 -24.33
CA PHE A 373 -1.49 25.74 -24.73
C PHE A 373 -2.38 26.58 -23.83
N ASP A 374 -2.08 26.64 -22.53
CA ASP A 374 -2.78 27.49 -21.56
C ASP A 374 -2.50 28.99 -21.83
N ASP A 375 -1.27 29.34 -22.23
CA ASP A 375 -0.89 30.70 -22.63
C ASP A 375 -1.54 31.13 -23.96
N GLU A 376 -1.56 30.26 -24.97
CA GLU A 376 -2.26 30.50 -26.23
C GLU A 376 -3.78 30.65 -26.02
N ALA A 377 -4.38 29.82 -25.15
CA ALA A 377 -5.79 29.95 -24.80
C ALA A 377 -6.07 31.29 -24.11
N ARG A 378 -5.20 31.73 -23.19
CA ARG A 378 -5.31 33.04 -22.53
C ARG A 378 -5.17 34.19 -23.52
N ALA A 379 -4.22 34.13 -24.45
CA ALA A 379 -4.05 35.16 -25.48
C ALA A 379 -5.29 35.30 -26.40
N ILE A 380 -5.96 34.19 -26.74
CA ILE A 380 -7.21 34.22 -27.52
C ILE A 380 -8.37 34.83 -26.69
N VAL A 381 -8.38 34.66 -25.37
CA VAL A 381 -9.36 35.30 -24.48
C VAL A 381 -9.07 36.79 -24.29
N GLU A 382 -7.81 37.17 -24.10
CA GLU A 382 -7.38 38.56 -23.84
C GLU A 382 -7.53 39.45 -25.09
N SER A 383 -7.29 38.92 -26.29
CA SER A 383 -7.56 39.63 -27.55
C SER A 383 -9.05 39.96 -27.78
N LYS A 384 -9.96 39.35 -27.02
CA LYS A 384 -11.41 39.62 -27.04
C LYS A 384 -11.81 40.83 -26.19
N SER A 385 -10.96 41.32 -25.28
CA SER A 385 -11.34 42.42 -24.37
C SER A 385 -11.28 43.82 -25.01
N GLY A 386 -10.87 43.93 -26.28
CA GLY A 386 -10.68 45.22 -26.97
C GLY A 386 -11.44 45.44 -28.28
N GLN A 387 -12.05 44.42 -28.91
CA GLN A 387 -12.74 44.58 -30.21
C GLN A 387 -14.01 43.71 -30.33
N SER A 388 -14.96 44.19 -31.16
CA SER A 388 -16.29 43.59 -31.40
C SER A 388 -16.25 42.10 -31.82
N PRO A 389 -17.35 41.33 -31.69
CA PRO A 389 -17.34 39.88 -31.76
C PRO A 389 -17.11 39.39 -33.21
N SER A 390 -15.84 39.20 -33.58
CA SER A 390 -15.49 38.61 -34.87
C SER A 390 -15.60 37.08 -34.81
N LEU A 391 -16.09 36.50 -35.91
CA LEU A 391 -16.13 35.06 -36.19
C LEU A 391 -14.75 34.37 -36.02
N ASN A 392 -13.65 35.13 -36.00
CA ASN A 392 -12.29 34.63 -35.93
C ASN A 392 -11.94 33.94 -34.59
N ALA A 393 -12.43 34.43 -33.44
CA ALA A 393 -12.03 33.85 -32.15
C ALA A 393 -12.52 32.40 -31.98
N GLY A 394 -13.72 32.08 -32.49
CA GLY A 394 -14.25 30.73 -32.47
C GLY A 394 -13.49 29.78 -33.40
N GLU A 395 -12.96 30.29 -34.51
CA GLU A 395 -12.09 29.53 -35.42
C GLU A 395 -10.71 29.30 -34.82
N GLU A 396 -10.12 30.30 -34.15
CA GLU A 396 -8.84 30.17 -33.46
C GLU A 396 -8.90 29.17 -32.30
N PHE A 397 -9.99 29.16 -31.51
CA PHE A 397 -10.21 28.10 -30.51
C PHE A 397 -10.36 26.71 -31.15
N ARG A 398 -11.02 26.62 -32.30
CA ARG A 398 -11.19 25.35 -33.02
C ARG A 398 -9.85 24.83 -33.57
N LYS A 399 -9.00 25.71 -34.10
CA LYS A 399 -7.64 25.41 -34.54
C LYS A 399 -6.75 25.01 -33.36
N LEU A 400 -6.82 25.74 -32.24
CA LEU A 400 -6.07 25.40 -31.02
C LEU A 400 -6.45 24.02 -30.47
N LYS A 401 -7.75 23.73 -30.42
CA LYS A 401 -8.27 22.41 -30.02
C LYS A 401 -7.80 21.30 -30.95
N HIS A 402 -7.74 21.55 -32.26
CA HIS A 402 -7.24 20.57 -33.22
C HIS A 402 -5.76 20.29 -33.02
N ARG A 403 -4.92 21.34 -32.90
CA ARG A 403 -3.48 21.21 -32.61
C ARG A 403 -3.21 20.49 -31.29
N PHE A 404 -4.03 20.72 -30.27
CA PHE A 404 -3.93 20.00 -29.00
C PHE A 404 -4.24 18.50 -29.15
N GLU A 405 -5.29 18.13 -29.87
CA GLU A 405 -5.65 16.72 -30.07
C GLU A 405 -4.63 15.98 -30.96
N GLU A 406 -4.04 16.64 -31.95
CA GLU A 406 -2.95 16.09 -32.75
C GLU A 406 -1.69 15.85 -31.92
N TRP A 407 -1.26 16.87 -31.17
CA TRP A 407 -0.11 16.75 -30.27
C TRP A 407 -0.32 15.67 -29.21
N LYS A 408 -1.52 15.57 -28.62
CA LYS A 408 -1.88 14.55 -27.63
C LYS A 408 -1.83 13.14 -28.21
N LYS A 409 -2.19 12.95 -29.48
CA LYS A 409 -2.06 11.65 -30.17
C LYS A 409 -0.58 11.29 -30.34
N ASP A 410 0.23 12.23 -30.86
CA ASP A 410 1.67 12.05 -31.04
C ASP A 410 2.40 11.75 -29.72
N TYR A 411 2.12 12.53 -28.67
CA TYR A 411 2.69 12.35 -27.34
C TYR A 411 2.33 10.98 -26.75
N LYS A 412 1.10 10.49 -26.94
CA LYS A 412 0.70 9.14 -26.50
C LYS A 412 1.47 8.03 -27.21
N VAL A 413 1.81 8.19 -28.49
CA VAL A 413 2.63 7.23 -29.24
C VAL A 413 4.05 7.21 -28.67
N ARG A 414 4.67 8.39 -28.51
CA ARG A 414 6.03 8.52 -27.96
C ARG A 414 6.14 8.01 -26.52
N LEU A 415 5.10 8.21 -25.70
CA LEU A 415 5.04 7.67 -24.34
C LEU A 415 4.96 6.13 -24.34
N LYS A 416 4.19 5.54 -25.25
CA LYS A 416 4.12 4.08 -25.41
C LYS A 416 5.47 3.51 -25.86
N GLU A 417 6.15 4.18 -26.77
CA GLU A 417 7.48 3.79 -27.24
C GLU A 417 8.55 3.88 -26.14
N ALA A 418 8.55 4.96 -25.36
CA ALA A 418 9.43 5.13 -24.21
C ALA A 418 9.19 4.05 -23.15
N LYS A 419 7.91 3.75 -22.84
CA LYS A 419 7.53 2.66 -21.94
C LYS A 419 7.99 1.30 -22.47
N ALA A 420 7.87 1.05 -23.77
CA ALA A 420 8.35 -0.18 -24.40
C ALA A 420 9.89 -0.29 -24.40
N LYS A 421 10.62 0.83 -24.48
CA LYS A 421 12.09 0.87 -24.37
C LYS A 421 12.55 0.57 -22.93
N VAL A 422 11.90 1.16 -21.92
CA VAL A 422 12.17 0.88 -20.50
C VAL A 422 11.90 -0.58 -20.16
N HIS A 423 10.79 -1.14 -20.65
CA HIS A 423 10.46 -2.55 -20.43
C HIS A 423 11.44 -3.51 -21.13
N ARG A 424 11.95 -3.15 -22.32
CA ARG A 424 12.99 -3.93 -23.02
C ARG A 424 14.34 -3.90 -22.29
N LEU A 425 14.71 -2.76 -21.68
CA LEU A 425 15.92 -2.64 -20.86
C LEU A 425 15.83 -3.46 -19.57
N GLY A 426 14.67 -3.44 -18.89
CA GLY A 426 14.43 -4.24 -17.68
C GLY A 426 14.46 -5.76 -17.92
N ASN A 427 13.92 -6.23 -19.05
CA ASN A 427 13.97 -7.65 -19.40
C ASN A 427 15.37 -8.13 -19.82
N SER A 428 16.18 -7.27 -20.44
CA SER A 428 17.55 -7.61 -20.85
C SER A 428 18.48 -7.82 -19.63
N GLU A 429 18.29 -7.08 -18.55
CA GLU A 429 19.06 -7.28 -17.30
C GLU A 429 18.62 -8.53 -16.52
N ALA A 430 17.31 -8.81 -16.48
CA ALA A 430 16.77 -10.03 -15.86
C ALA A 430 17.25 -11.30 -16.58
N ASP A 431 17.38 -11.26 -17.91
CA ASP A 431 17.83 -12.40 -18.71
C ASP A 431 19.36 -12.63 -18.62
N LYS A 432 20.14 -11.56 -18.40
CA LYS A 432 21.58 -11.66 -18.07
C LYS A 432 21.81 -12.28 -16.69
N HIS A 433 21.00 -11.94 -15.69
CA HIS A 433 21.06 -12.54 -14.35
C HIS A 433 20.63 -14.02 -14.33
N ARG A 434 19.73 -14.43 -15.22
CA ARG A 434 19.33 -15.83 -15.37
C ARG A 434 20.45 -16.70 -15.96
N ARG A 435 21.25 -16.20 -16.90
CA ARG A 435 22.34 -16.98 -17.54
C ARG A 435 23.55 -17.20 -16.62
N THR A 436 23.83 -16.29 -15.68
CA THR A 436 24.98 -16.44 -14.76
C THR A 436 24.73 -17.45 -13.64
N TRP A 437 23.47 -17.76 -13.32
CA TRP A 437 23.12 -18.70 -12.25
C TRP A 437 23.28 -20.17 -12.67
N TRP A 438 23.04 -20.51 -13.94
CA TRP A 438 23.17 -21.88 -14.46
C TRP A 438 24.61 -22.28 -14.86
N GLY A 439 25.53 -21.33 -14.99
CA GLY A 439 26.91 -21.60 -15.44
C GLY A 439 27.89 -22.14 -14.38
N LYS A 440 27.50 -22.20 -13.09
CA LYS A 440 28.41 -22.57 -11.98
C LYS A 440 28.17 -23.95 -11.36
N LYS A 441 27.24 -24.76 -11.87
CA LYS A 441 26.95 -26.11 -11.34
C LYS A 441 27.47 -27.29 -12.16
N SER A 442 28.23 -27.08 -13.22
CA SER A 442 28.73 -28.17 -14.09
C SER A 442 30.24 -28.43 -14.03
N LYS A 443 30.95 -27.97 -12.98
CA LYS A 443 32.36 -28.32 -12.73
C LYS A 443 32.55 -28.77 -11.28
N LYS A 444 32.09 -29.98 -11.00
CA LYS A 444 32.52 -30.86 -9.88
C LYS A 444 31.55 -32.05 -9.88
N TYR A 445 31.81 -32.99 -10.78
CA TYR A 445 31.71 -34.44 -10.57
C TYR A 445 32.49 -35.10 -11.71
#